data_AF-A0A7W1F495-F1
#
_entry.id   AF-A0A7W1F495-F1
#
_cell.length_a   1.000
_cell.length_b   1.000
_cell.length_c   1.000
_cell.angle_alpha   90.00
_cell.angle_beta   90.00
_cell.angle_gamma   90.00
#
_symmetry.space_group_name_H-M   'P 1'
#
loop_
_entity.id
_entity.type
_entity.pdbx_description
1 polymer ?
#
loop_
_entity_poly.entity_id
_entity_poly.type
_entity_poly.pdbx_seq_one_letter_code
_entity_poly.pdbx_strand_id
1 'polypeptide(L)'
;MPRPRRTPLQTMAIAFALAIGLIVGVRMIGRLYAPKAAERAVAGRPDLEVIDAMPAQLAAAGWRLDERSPRSWTDISVRLFENDRGNLTLLRCRVDAAEALGLAAFPPDSRRPSEDRAPADWPWGADGDPFRVPAWWSPAGAQSRLYESFPPDGLRRGVFANYDPASRWLHLWSWARNDVRPVRADALAHLVVDELATVLSAAALAEQWPADADGWFTRD
;
A
#
# COMPACT_ATOMS: atom_id res chain seq x y z
N MET A 1 -3.76 -21.65 -33.75
CA MET A 1 -3.94 -22.53 -32.57
C MET A 1 -4.54 -21.70 -31.44
N PRO A 2 -5.79 -21.98 -31.00
CA PRO A 2 -6.39 -21.26 -29.88
C PRO A 2 -5.70 -21.64 -28.57
N ARG A 3 -5.28 -20.64 -27.79
CA ARG A 3 -4.70 -20.84 -26.45
C ARG A 3 -5.75 -21.47 -25.54
N PRO A 4 -5.45 -22.58 -24.82
CA PRO A 4 -6.42 -23.20 -23.92
C PRO A 4 -6.78 -22.20 -22.80
N ARG A 5 -8.08 -21.91 -22.67
CA ARG A 5 -8.61 -21.10 -21.56
C ARG A 5 -8.34 -21.86 -20.27
N ARG A 6 -7.63 -21.21 -19.34
CA ARG A 6 -7.30 -21.78 -18.03
C ARG A 6 -8.61 -22.13 -17.30
N THR A 7 -8.67 -23.34 -16.75
CA THR A 7 -9.87 -23.78 -16.03
C THR A 7 -10.00 -23.03 -14.70
N PRO A 8 -11.22 -22.93 -14.12
CA PRO A 8 -11.43 -22.33 -12.82
C PRO A 8 -10.53 -22.93 -11.73
N LEU A 9 -10.21 -24.23 -11.85
CA LEU A 9 -9.29 -24.94 -10.96
C LEU A 9 -7.83 -24.46 -11.09
N GLN A 10 -7.37 -24.14 -12.31
CA GLN A 10 -6.05 -23.52 -12.51
C GLN A 10 -6.00 -22.09 -11.97
N THR A 11 -7.12 -21.37 -12.02
CA THR A 11 -7.23 -20.02 -11.44
C THR A 11 -7.18 -20.08 -9.91
N MET A 12 -7.85 -21.07 -9.29
CA MET A 12 -7.75 -21.33 -7.85
C MET A 12 -6.36 -21.81 -7.43
N ALA A 13 -5.69 -22.67 -8.21
CA ALA A 13 -4.34 -23.13 -7.91
C ALA A 13 -3.31 -21.98 -7.95
N ILE A 14 -3.46 -21.04 -8.89
CA ILE A 14 -2.63 -19.82 -8.97
C ILE A 14 -2.93 -18.89 -7.78
N ALA A 15 -4.21 -18.70 -7.42
CA ALA A 15 -4.60 -17.90 -6.26
C ALA A 15 -4.09 -18.50 -4.94
N PHE A 16 -4.10 -19.84 -4.81
CA PHE A 16 -3.58 -20.55 -3.64
C PHE A 16 -2.04 -20.48 -3.57
N ALA A 17 -1.35 -20.58 -4.70
CA ALA A 17 0.10 -20.39 -4.76
C ALA A 17 0.53 -18.96 -4.40
N LEU A 18 -0.26 -17.95 -4.78
CA LEU A 18 -0.05 -16.55 -4.39
C LEU A 18 -0.35 -16.30 -2.91
N ALA A 19 -1.39 -16.94 -2.36
CA ALA A 19 -1.72 -16.88 -0.93
C ALA A 19 -0.64 -17.57 -0.06
N ILE A 20 -0.06 -18.68 -0.53
CA ILE A 20 1.08 -19.33 0.13
C ILE A 20 2.33 -18.45 0.04
N GLY A 21 2.58 -17.77 -1.09
CA GLY A 21 3.64 -16.79 -1.24
C GLY A 21 3.54 -15.61 -0.26
N LEU A 22 2.32 -15.11 -0.03
CA LEU A 22 2.00 -14.06 0.94
C LEU A 22 2.28 -14.50 2.39
N ILE A 23 1.88 -15.73 2.74
CA ILE A 23 2.15 -16.32 4.06
C ILE A 23 3.65 -16.56 4.26
N VAL A 24 4.40 -16.90 3.20
CA VAL A 24 5.86 -17.10 3.27
C VAL A 24 6.62 -15.77 3.36
N GLY A 25 6.16 -14.71 2.68
CA GLY A 25 6.76 -13.36 2.79
C GLY A 25 6.59 -12.76 4.18
N VAL A 26 5.38 -12.85 4.75
CA VAL A 26 5.10 -12.42 6.13
C VAL A 26 5.80 -13.33 7.16
N ARG A 27 5.90 -14.65 6.89
CA ARG A 27 6.67 -15.56 7.75
C ARG A 27 8.18 -15.45 7.58
N MET A 28 8.74 -14.97 6.48
CA MET A 28 10.20 -14.74 6.38
C MET A 28 10.63 -13.57 7.26
N ILE A 29 9.82 -12.51 7.34
CA ILE A 29 10.03 -11.40 8.26
C ILE A 29 9.78 -11.86 9.72
N GLY A 30 8.76 -12.69 9.96
CA GLY A 30 8.47 -13.26 11.29
C GLY A 30 9.46 -14.32 11.78
N ARG A 31 10.04 -15.14 10.90
CA ARG A 31 10.98 -16.23 11.25
C ARG A 31 12.42 -15.78 11.42
N LEU A 32 12.80 -14.60 10.93
CA LEU A 32 14.09 -13.96 11.26
C LEU A 32 14.24 -13.64 12.77
N TYR A 33 13.16 -13.75 13.56
CA TYR A 33 13.15 -13.38 14.99
C TYR A 33 12.55 -14.46 15.93
N ALA A 34 12.40 -15.71 15.48
CA ALA A 34 11.57 -16.73 16.14
C ALA A 34 12.27 -17.73 17.11
N PRO A 35 13.36 -17.38 17.82
CA PRO A 35 13.52 -17.96 19.15
C PRO A 35 13.95 -16.87 20.13
N LYS A 36 12.97 -16.10 20.62
CA LYS A 36 12.99 -15.30 21.89
C LYS A 36 11.78 -14.35 21.97
N ALA A 37 10.59 -14.84 21.61
CA ALA A 37 9.35 -14.05 21.73
C ALA A 37 9.03 -13.67 23.18
N ALA A 38 9.54 -14.44 24.16
CA ALA A 38 9.36 -14.17 25.59
C ALA A 38 10.42 -13.19 26.17
N GLU A 39 11.61 -13.06 25.58
CA GLU A 39 12.66 -12.15 26.07
C GLU A 39 12.64 -10.77 25.39
N ARG A 40 12.07 -10.66 24.19
CA ARG A 40 12.03 -9.39 23.41
C ARG A 40 10.89 -8.44 23.76
N ALA A 41 9.97 -8.84 24.64
CA ALA A 41 8.87 -7.98 25.08
C ALA A 41 9.35 -6.75 25.90
N VAL A 42 10.64 -6.69 26.27
CA VAL A 42 11.18 -5.67 27.19
C VAL A 42 12.05 -4.61 26.47
N ALA A 43 12.47 -4.83 25.22
CA ALA A 43 13.26 -3.85 24.46
C ALA A 43 12.72 -3.74 23.03
N GLY A 44 12.15 -2.58 22.69
CA GLY A 44 11.73 -2.27 21.32
C GLY A 44 12.85 -2.56 20.31
N ARG A 45 12.50 -2.98 19.09
CA ARG A 45 13.51 -3.20 18.06
C ARG A 45 14.17 -1.85 17.73
N PRO A 46 15.47 -1.83 17.40
CA PRO A 46 16.12 -0.58 17.02
C PRO A 46 15.41 0.02 15.79
N ASP A 47 15.24 1.33 15.80
CA ASP A 47 14.83 2.10 14.61
C ASP A 47 15.94 1.95 13.57
N LEU A 48 15.66 1.14 12.55
CA LEU A 48 16.61 0.85 11.49
C LEU A 48 16.30 1.78 10.33
N GLU A 49 17.30 2.56 9.92
CA GLU A 49 17.22 3.43 8.76
C GLU A 49 18.42 3.21 7.85
N VAL A 50 18.14 3.00 6.57
CA VAL A 50 19.10 2.91 5.47
C VAL A 50 18.65 3.88 4.40
N ILE A 51 19.56 4.70 3.89
CA ILE A 51 19.25 5.75 2.92
C ILE A 51 20.17 5.58 1.72
N ASP A 52 19.56 5.56 0.53
CA ASP A 52 20.24 5.55 -0.77
C ASP A 52 21.34 4.48 -0.94
N ALA A 53 21.06 3.27 -0.44
CA ALA A 53 21.96 2.13 -0.55
C ALA A 53 21.80 1.38 -1.87
N MET A 54 22.91 0.91 -2.40
CA MET A 54 22.94 -0.04 -3.51
C MET A 54 22.74 -1.47 -3.00
N PRO A 55 22.20 -2.39 -3.83
CA PRO A 55 22.02 -3.80 -3.43
C PRO A 55 23.31 -4.46 -2.90
N ALA A 56 24.46 -4.18 -3.53
CA ALA A 56 25.75 -4.71 -3.10
C ALA A 56 26.16 -4.22 -1.69
N GLN A 57 25.82 -2.97 -1.33
CA GLN A 57 26.09 -2.42 -0.01
C GLN A 57 25.20 -3.06 1.06
N LEU A 58 23.92 -3.30 0.74
CA LEU A 58 23.03 -4.06 1.61
C LEU A 58 23.57 -5.48 1.83
N ALA A 59 23.97 -6.18 0.77
CA ALA A 59 24.54 -7.52 0.86
C ALA A 59 25.82 -7.55 1.72
N ALA A 60 26.73 -6.58 1.52
CA ALA A 60 27.95 -6.44 2.32
C ALA A 60 27.65 -6.14 3.80
N ALA A 61 26.55 -5.44 4.09
CA ALA A 61 26.05 -5.21 5.44
C ALA A 61 25.29 -6.41 6.04
N GLY A 62 25.28 -7.57 5.35
CA GLY A 62 24.67 -8.80 5.83
C GLY A 62 23.19 -8.97 5.51
N TRP A 63 22.61 -8.09 4.67
CA TRP A 63 21.25 -8.28 4.20
C TRP A 63 21.20 -9.45 3.23
N ARG A 64 20.25 -10.36 3.44
CA ARG A 64 20.07 -11.51 2.55
C ARG A 64 19.24 -11.10 1.34
N LEU A 65 19.93 -10.85 0.23
CA LEU A 65 19.30 -10.72 -1.07
C LEU A 65 19.23 -12.11 -1.70
N ASP A 66 18.05 -12.71 -1.70
CA ASP A 66 17.81 -14.03 -2.29
C ASP A 66 17.29 -13.94 -3.73
N GLU A 67 16.99 -15.08 -4.34
CA GLU A 67 16.47 -15.16 -5.72
C GLU A 67 15.12 -14.43 -5.93
N ARG A 68 14.43 -14.03 -4.85
CA ARG A 68 13.17 -13.28 -4.90
C ARG A 68 13.39 -11.77 -4.82
N SER A 69 14.61 -11.32 -4.53
CA SER A 69 14.96 -9.91 -4.56
C SER A 69 14.93 -9.41 -6.01
N PRO A 70 14.37 -8.21 -6.30
CA PRO A 70 14.40 -7.66 -7.64
C PRO A 70 15.83 -7.55 -8.14
N ARG A 71 16.06 -7.92 -9.40
CA ARG A 71 17.39 -7.81 -9.99
C ARG A 71 17.68 -6.39 -10.45
N SER A 72 16.65 -5.62 -10.77
CA SER A 72 16.77 -4.26 -11.31
C SER A 72 16.80 -3.17 -10.24
N TRP A 73 16.58 -3.51 -8.97
CA TRP A 73 16.41 -2.47 -7.96
C TRP A 73 17.72 -1.75 -7.61
N THR A 74 17.61 -0.44 -7.38
CA THR A 74 18.72 0.47 -7.04
C THR A 74 18.22 1.59 -6.12
N ASP A 75 19.13 2.41 -5.60
CA ASP A 75 18.81 3.59 -4.79
C ASP A 75 17.84 3.28 -3.63
N ILE A 76 18.17 2.27 -2.83
CA ILE A 76 17.28 1.66 -1.83
C ILE A 76 17.38 2.44 -0.52
N SER A 77 16.26 3.05 -0.14
CA SER A 77 16.05 3.60 1.20
C SER A 77 15.00 2.78 1.93
N VAL A 78 15.30 2.37 3.16
CA VAL A 78 14.42 1.57 4.01
C VAL A 78 14.39 2.17 5.40
N ARG A 79 13.19 2.21 6.00
CA ARG A 79 13.05 2.37 7.44
C ARG A 79 12.14 1.32 8.04
N LEU A 80 12.60 0.70 9.12
CA LEU A 80 11.86 -0.30 9.88
C LEU A 80 11.84 0.14 11.35
N PHE A 81 10.65 0.32 11.89
CA PHE A 81 10.45 0.68 13.29
C PHE A 81 9.38 -0.19 13.92
N GLU A 82 9.59 -0.61 15.17
CA GLU A 82 8.65 -1.44 15.92
C GLU A 82 8.76 -1.18 17.42
N ASN A 83 7.63 -0.89 18.06
CA ASN A 83 7.49 -0.82 19.51
C ASN A 83 6.13 -1.40 19.96
N ASP A 84 5.75 -1.16 21.20
CA ASP A 84 4.49 -1.60 21.82
C ASP A 84 3.23 -1.00 21.17
N ARG A 85 3.33 0.19 20.56
CA ARG A 85 2.22 0.84 19.83
C ARG A 85 2.00 0.23 18.45
N GLY A 86 3.01 -0.40 17.86
CA GLY A 86 2.91 -1.01 16.54
C GLY A 86 4.20 -1.02 15.72
N ASN A 87 4.06 -1.09 14.40
CA ASN A 87 5.17 -1.10 13.44
C ASN A 87 4.98 -0.13 12.28
N LEU A 88 6.11 0.24 11.68
CA LEU A 88 6.24 1.06 10.49
C LEU A 88 7.32 0.45 9.58
N THR A 89 6.98 0.31 8.31
CA THR A 89 7.89 -0.11 7.25
C THR A 89 7.75 0.86 6.09
N LEU A 90 8.86 1.47 5.70
CA LEU A 90 8.96 2.34 4.53
C LEU A 90 10.04 1.81 3.60
N LEU A 91 9.74 1.80 2.30
CA LEU A 91 10.69 1.49 1.24
C LEU A 91 10.58 2.57 0.17
N ARG A 92 11.72 3.05 -0.31
CA ARG A 92 11.85 3.79 -1.56
C ARG A 92 12.97 3.15 -2.35
N CYS A 93 12.73 2.79 -3.60
CA CYS A 93 13.77 2.28 -4.50
C CYS A 93 13.43 2.58 -5.95
N ARG A 94 14.43 2.55 -6.82
CA ARG A 94 14.18 2.43 -8.26
C ARG A 94 14.06 0.97 -8.62
N VAL A 95 13.11 0.61 -9.48
CA VAL A 95 12.90 -0.78 -9.93
C VAL A 95 12.15 -0.81 -11.27
N ASP A 96 12.42 -1.82 -12.09
CA ASP A 96 11.65 -2.04 -13.32
C ASP A 96 10.19 -2.41 -13.02
N ALA A 97 9.27 -1.93 -13.86
CA ALA A 97 7.83 -2.12 -13.67
C ALA A 97 7.42 -3.59 -13.54
N ALA A 98 8.11 -4.49 -14.25
CA ALA A 98 7.86 -5.93 -14.21
C ALA A 98 8.16 -6.55 -12.83
N GLU A 99 9.13 -6.00 -12.09
CA GLU A 99 9.53 -6.49 -10.77
C GLU A 99 8.85 -5.70 -9.63
N ALA A 100 8.40 -4.47 -9.88
CA ALA A 100 7.75 -3.61 -8.89
C ALA A 100 6.53 -4.28 -8.23
N LEU A 101 5.73 -5.02 -9.00
CA LEU A 101 4.56 -5.75 -8.51
C LEU A 101 4.92 -6.87 -7.52
N GLY A 102 6.12 -7.44 -7.62
CA GLY A 102 6.60 -8.51 -6.74
C GLY A 102 7.02 -8.01 -5.36
N LEU A 103 7.28 -6.71 -5.21
CA LEU A 103 7.72 -6.09 -3.96
C LEU A 103 6.57 -5.74 -3.02
N ALA A 104 5.37 -5.55 -3.55
CA ALA A 104 4.21 -5.15 -2.78
C ALA A 104 3.11 -6.20 -2.87
N ALA A 105 2.83 -6.83 -1.73
CA ALA A 105 1.75 -7.80 -1.64
C ALA A 105 0.48 -7.14 -1.11
N PHE A 106 -0.46 -6.92 -2.01
CA PHE A 106 -1.71 -6.23 -1.72
C PHE A 106 -2.83 -7.21 -1.37
N PRO A 107 -3.56 -7.00 -0.25
CA PRO A 107 -4.79 -7.73 0.03
C PRO A 107 -5.86 -7.59 -1.07
N PRO A 108 -6.81 -8.54 -1.19
CA PRO A 108 -7.82 -8.50 -2.26
C PRO A 108 -8.69 -7.24 -2.30
N ASP A 109 -8.94 -6.64 -1.14
CA ASP A 109 -9.71 -5.41 -0.93
C ASP A 109 -8.88 -4.13 -1.09
N SER A 110 -7.66 -4.24 -1.61
CA SER A 110 -6.84 -3.08 -1.95
C SER A 110 -7.42 -2.33 -3.15
N ARG A 111 -7.51 -1.01 -3.05
CA ARG A 111 -8.11 -0.10 -4.01
C ARG A 111 -7.12 0.91 -4.57
N ARG A 112 -7.50 1.62 -5.63
CA ARG A 112 -6.82 2.85 -6.05
C ARG A 112 -7.34 4.02 -5.17
N PRO A 113 -6.48 4.90 -4.65
CA PRO A 113 -6.96 6.13 -4.02
C PRO A 113 -7.61 7.08 -5.05
N SER A 114 -8.42 8.03 -4.57
CA SER A 114 -8.99 9.11 -5.40
C SER A 114 -7.92 10.08 -5.90
N GLU A 115 -6.87 10.28 -5.10
CA GLU A 115 -5.70 11.07 -5.44
C GLU A 115 -4.47 10.18 -5.32
N ASP A 116 -3.49 10.28 -6.20
CA ASP A 116 -2.28 9.42 -6.21
C ASP A 116 -1.30 9.74 -5.05
N ARG A 117 -1.82 9.80 -3.83
CA ARG A 117 -1.13 10.08 -2.56
C ARG A 117 -1.69 9.19 -1.45
N ALA A 118 -0.88 8.96 -0.42
CA ALA A 118 -1.37 8.32 0.80
C ALA A 118 -2.43 9.23 1.48
N PRO A 119 -3.45 8.66 2.15
CA PRO A 119 -4.45 9.46 2.83
C PRO A 119 -3.85 10.43 3.86
N ALA A 120 -4.40 11.65 3.92
CA ALA A 120 -3.89 12.70 4.82
C ALA A 120 -4.10 12.37 6.31
N ASP A 121 -5.09 11.52 6.61
CA ASP A 121 -5.44 11.07 7.96
C ASP A 121 -4.62 9.85 8.44
N TRP A 122 -3.63 9.43 7.65
CA TRP A 122 -2.68 8.38 8.05
C TRP A 122 -1.69 8.89 9.09
N PRO A 123 -1.06 7.97 9.85
CA PRO A 123 -0.13 8.33 10.91
C PRO A 123 1.23 8.76 10.34
N TRP A 124 1.27 9.92 9.68
CA TRP A 124 2.50 10.56 9.21
C TRP A 124 3.49 10.84 10.34
N GLY A 125 2.99 10.98 11.57
CA GLY A 125 3.76 11.31 12.76
C GLY A 125 4.20 12.77 12.78
N ALA A 126 4.30 13.34 13.98
CA ALA A 126 4.83 14.68 14.19
C ALA A 126 6.35 14.65 14.40
N ASP A 127 6.98 15.82 14.44
CA ASP A 127 8.38 15.93 14.85
C ASP A 127 8.54 15.36 16.27
N GLY A 128 9.49 14.42 16.43
CA GLY A 128 9.69 13.66 17.67
C GLY A 128 8.83 12.40 17.83
N ASP A 129 7.85 12.13 16.94
CA ASP A 129 7.15 10.83 16.94
C ASP A 129 8.08 9.74 16.38
N PRO A 130 8.34 8.65 17.10
CA PRO A 130 9.11 7.52 16.57
C PRO A 130 8.52 6.94 15.27
N PHE A 131 7.22 7.07 15.04
CA PHE A 131 6.55 6.62 13.82
C PHE A 131 6.56 7.64 12.68
N ARG A 132 7.25 8.77 12.81
CA ARG A 132 7.28 9.83 11.80
C ARG A 132 7.71 9.29 10.44
N VAL A 133 7.05 9.66 9.35
CA VAL A 133 7.51 9.32 8.01
C VAL A 133 8.68 10.25 7.65
N PRO A 134 9.86 9.71 7.27
CA PRO A 134 11.02 10.53 6.91
C PRO A 134 10.78 11.37 5.67
N ALA A 135 11.45 12.53 5.60
CA ALA A 135 11.32 13.47 4.48
C ALA A 135 11.78 12.89 3.13
N TRP A 136 12.64 11.87 3.13
CA TRP A 136 13.05 11.20 1.88
C TRP A 136 11.91 10.36 1.28
N TRP A 137 10.88 10.00 2.06
CA TRP A 137 9.72 9.29 1.54
C TRP A 137 8.72 10.30 0.97
N SER A 138 8.85 10.58 -0.33
CA SER A 138 8.04 11.58 -1.04
C SER A 138 7.52 10.99 -2.35
N PRO A 139 6.39 10.26 -2.32
CA PRO A 139 5.82 9.65 -3.52
C PRO A 139 5.44 10.70 -4.57
N ALA A 140 5.73 10.43 -5.83
CA ALA A 140 5.53 11.36 -6.95
C ALA A 140 4.96 10.70 -8.23
N GLY A 141 4.60 9.42 -8.16
CA GLY A 141 4.05 8.68 -9.29
C GLY A 141 2.53 8.83 -9.44
N ALA A 142 2.01 8.40 -10.59
CA ALA A 142 0.58 8.42 -10.91
C ALA A 142 -0.08 7.03 -10.82
N GLN A 143 0.65 6.02 -10.36
CA GLN A 143 0.14 4.66 -10.20
C GLN A 143 0.17 4.26 -8.74
N SER A 144 -0.94 4.52 -8.04
CA SER A 144 -1.03 4.22 -6.61
C SER A 144 -2.00 3.08 -6.31
N ARG A 145 -1.70 2.35 -5.24
CA ARG A 145 -2.59 1.35 -4.66
C ARG A 145 -2.52 1.42 -3.15
N LEU A 146 -3.66 1.24 -2.50
CA LEU A 146 -3.76 1.29 -1.05
C LEU A 146 -4.63 0.16 -0.51
N TYR A 147 -4.34 -0.23 0.72
CA TYR A 147 -5.14 -1.11 1.55
C TYR A 147 -5.25 -0.54 2.96
N GLU A 148 -6.41 -0.72 3.58
CA GLU A 148 -6.69 -0.22 4.92
C GLU A 148 -7.60 -1.17 5.66
N SER A 149 -7.37 -1.32 6.97
CA SER A 149 -8.26 -2.07 7.84
C SER A 149 -8.32 -1.41 9.21
N PHE A 150 -9.54 -1.02 9.59
CA PHE A 150 -9.84 -0.32 10.84
C PHE A 150 -10.86 -1.13 11.64
N PRO A 151 -10.49 -2.31 12.17
CA PRO A 151 -11.42 -3.07 13.00
C PRO A 151 -11.80 -2.24 14.25
N PRO A 152 -13.03 -2.40 14.77
CA PRO A 152 -13.48 -1.72 15.99
C PRO A 152 -12.48 -1.96 17.14
N ASP A 153 -12.09 -3.22 17.29
CA ASP A 153 -11.10 -3.70 18.24
C ASP A 153 -9.86 -4.24 17.52
N GLY A 154 -8.69 -3.98 18.09
CA GLY A 154 -7.41 -4.49 17.59
C GLY A 154 -6.60 -3.51 16.74
N LEU A 155 -5.63 -4.08 16.03
CA LEU A 155 -4.60 -3.35 15.31
C LEU A 155 -5.13 -2.78 14.00
N ARG A 156 -4.97 -1.47 13.82
CA ARG A 156 -5.28 -0.78 12.56
C ARG A 156 -4.08 -0.85 11.66
N ARG A 157 -4.31 -0.94 10.36
CA ARG A 157 -3.24 -1.10 9.39
C ARG A 157 -3.53 -0.38 8.10
N GLY A 158 -2.48 0.11 7.47
CA GLY A 158 -2.50 0.69 6.14
C GLY A 158 -1.30 0.22 5.34
N VAL A 159 -1.50 0.00 4.04
CA VAL A 159 -0.45 -0.27 3.06
C VAL A 159 -0.67 0.63 1.87
N PHE A 160 0.32 1.42 1.48
CA PHE A 160 0.29 2.29 0.31
C PHE A 160 1.50 1.97 -0.56
N ALA A 161 1.27 1.86 -1.87
CA ALA A 161 2.32 1.87 -2.87
C ALA A 161 2.05 2.96 -3.89
N ASN A 162 3.12 3.57 -4.37
CA ASN A 162 3.10 4.51 -5.46
C ASN A 162 4.29 4.24 -6.38
N TYR A 163 4.01 4.07 -7.67
CA TYR A 163 5.03 3.82 -8.69
C TYR A 163 4.99 4.92 -9.76
N ASP A 164 6.15 5.47 -10.08
CA ASP A 164 6.36 6.33 -11.24
C ASP A 164 7.09 5.54 -12.34
N PRO A 165 6.43 5.22 -13.48
CA PRO A 165 7.09 4.53 -14.58
C PRO A 165 8.16 5.36 -15.28
N ALA A 166 8.10 6.69 -15.23
CA ALA A 166 9.08 7.56 -15.91
C ALA A 166 10.42 7.57 -15.15
N SER A 167 10.38 7.78 -13.83
CA SER A 167 11.57 7.77 -12.98
C SER A 167 11.94 6.40 -12.43
N ARG A 168 11.08 5.40 -12.62
CA ARG A 168 11.14 4.05 -12.04
C ARG A 168 11.08 4.01 -10.51
N TRP A 169 10.67 5.09 -9.85
CA TRP A 169 10.60 5.14 -8.40
C TRP A 169 9.40 4.35 -7.87
N LEU A 170 9.64 3.43 -6.96
CA LEU A 170 8.64 2.76 -6.14
C LEU A 170 8.75 3.26 -4.70
N HIS A 171 7.63 3.70 -4.15
CA HIS A 171 7.46 4.02 -2.75
C HIS A 171 6.47 3.05 -2.13
N LEU A 172 6.85 2.38 -1.04
CA LEU A 172 5.96 1.56 -0.21
C LEU A 172 5.93 2.12 1.20
N TRP A 173 4.75 2.15 1.79
CA TRP A 173 4.53 2.46 3.18
C TRP A 173 3.54 1.46 3.76
N SER A 174 3.98 0.69 4.75
CA SER A 174 3.13 -0.18 5.55
C SER A 174 3.22 0.26 7.00
N TRP A 175 2.09 0.32 7.68
CA TRP A 175 2.04 0.61 9.10
C TRP A 175 0.95 -0.23 9.75
N ALA A 176 1.17 -0.59 11.02
CA ALA A 176 0.14 -1.21 11.83
C ALA A 176 0.24 -0.68 13.26
N ARG A 177 -0.80 -0.03 13.77
CA ARG A 177 -0.79 0.70 15.05
C ARG A 177 -2.10 0.54 15.82
N ASN A 178 -2.02 0.55 17.15
CA ASN A 178 -3.20 0.40 18.04
C ASN A 178 -3.82 1.75 18.44
N ASP A 179 -3.05 2.82 18.35
CA ASP A 179 -3.33 4.15 18.89
C ASP A 179 -3.81 5.16 17.83
N VAL A 180 -3.83 4.77 16.56
CA VAL A 180 -4.30 5.62 15.45
C VAL A 180 -5.81 5.53 15.34
N ARG A 181 -6.47 6.65 15.06
CA ARG A 181 -7.91 6.74 14.75
C ARG A 181 -8.08 7.67 13.56
N PRO A 182 -8.02 7.15 12.32
CA PRO A 182 -8.17 7.99 11.14
C PRO A 182 -9.58 8.60 11.17
N VAL A 183 -9.66 9.92 11.07
CA VAL A 183 -10.93 10.65 11.04
C VAL A 183 -11.27 10.89 9.59
N ARG A 184 -12.28 10.18 9.08
CA ARG A 184 -12.77 10.36 7.71
C ARG A 184 -14.13 10.99 7.69
N ALA A 185 -14.34 11.85 6.72
CA ALA A 185 -15.70 12.15 6.26
C ALA A 185 -16.36 10.81 5.88
N ASP A 186 -17.61 10.65 6.28
CA ASP A 186 -18.35 9.41 6.12
C ASP A 186 -18.38 9.02 4.63
N ALA A 187 -17.89 7.83 4.29
CA ALA A 187 -17.91 7.33 2.91
C ALA A 187 -19.35 7.20 2.38
N LEU A 188 -20.34 7.05 3.28
CA LEU A 188 -21.76 7.12 2.95
C LEU A 188 -22.17 8.48 2.39
N ALA A 189 -21.55 9.58 2.80
CA ALA A 189 -21.88 10.90 2.29
C ALA A 189 -21.53 11.03 0.78
N HIS A 190 -20.48 10.36 0.32
CA HIS A 190 -20.12 10.34 -1.11
C HIS A 190 -20.92 9.31 -1.91
N LEU A 191 -21.24 8.16 -1.32
CA LEU A 191 -22.16 7.20 -1.94
C LEU A 191 -23.55 7.80 -2.16
N VAL A 192 -24.06 8.58 -1.20
CA VAL A 192 -25.33 9.30 -1.36
C VAL A 192 -25.24 10.32 -2.49
N VAL A 193 -24.12 11.03 -2.66
CA VAL A 193 -23.96 12.01 -3.75
C VAL A 193 -23.93 11.32 -5.12
N ASP A 194 -23.21 10.21 -5.27
CA ASP A 194 -23.13 9.47 -6.54
C ASP A 194 -24.46 8.79 -6.89
N GLU A 195 -25.17 8.26 -5.88
CA GLU A 195 -26.51 7.68 -6.05
C GLU A 195 -27.53 8.77 -6.41
N LEU A 196 -27.47 9.93 -5.75
CA LEU A 196 -28.30 11.09 -6.06
C LEU A 196 -28.01 11.61 -7.47
N ALA A 197 -26.74 11.69 -7.87
CA ALA A 197 -26.32 12.10 -9.22
C ALA A 197 -26.82 11.13 -10.28
N THR A 198 -26.80 9.82 -10.00
CA THR A 198 -27.32 8.78 -10.88
C THR A 198 -28.85 8.90 -11.03
N VAL A 199 -29.57 9.08 -9.92
CA VAL A 199 -31.03 9.26 -9.93
C VAL A 199 -31.43 10.55 -10.65
N LEU A 200 -30.72 11.66 -10.40
CA LEU A 200 -30.97 12.94 -11.05
C LEU A 200 -30.68 12.88 -12.55
N SER A 201 -29.60 12.20 -12.96
CA SER A 201 -29.28 12.01 -14.38
C SER A 201 -30.33 11.15 -15.09
N ALA A 202 -30.81 10.10 -14.44
CA ALA A 202 -31.88 9.26 -14.99
C ALA A 202 -33.21 10.03 -15.11
N ALA A 203 -33.55 10.87 -14.12
CA ALA A 203 -34.73 11.72 -14.16
C ALA A 203 -34.63 12.79 -15.27
N ALA A 204 -33.49 13.46 -15.38
CA ALA A 204 -33.24 14.47 -16.41
C ALA A 204 -33.34 13.89 -17.83
N LEU A 205 -32.84 12.66 -18.04
CA LEU A 205 -32.99 11.95 -19.31
C LEU A 205 -34.44 11.55 -19.60
N ALA A 206 -35.17 11.04 -18.60
CA ALA A 206 -36.56 10.65 -18.76
C ALA A 206 -37.47 11.85 -19.09
N GLU A 207 -37.19 13.01 -18.49
CA GLU A 207 -37.92 14.26 -18.69
C GLU A 207 -37.36 15.12 -19.84
N GLN A 208 -36.32 14.64 -20.55
CA GLN A 208 -35.69 15.33 -21.68
C GLN A 208 -35.25 16.76 -21.36
N TRP A 209 -34.62 16.95 -20.20
CA TRP A 209 -34.09 18.26 -19.82
C TRP A 209 -33.07 18.74 -20.86
N PRO A 210 -33.12 20.02 -21.29
CA PRO A 210 -32.15 20.56 -22.22
C PRO A 210 -30.75 20.58 -21.60
N ALA A 211 -29.74 20.19 -22.38
CA ALA A 211 -28.35 20.34 -21.98
C ALA A 211 -27.78 21.67 -22.50
N ASP A 212 -26.98 22.35 -21.68
CA ASP A 212 -26.27 23.57 -22.09
C ASP A 212 -25.06 23.26 -23.00
N ALA A 213 -24.33 24.31 -23.37
CA ALA A 213 -23.17 24.20 -24.27
C ALA A 213 -22.00 23.37 -23.70
N ASP A 214 -21.95 23.20 -22.38
CA ASP A 214 -20.92 22.41 -21.67
C ASP A 214 -21.40 20.98 -21.38
N GLY A 215 -22.64 20.64 -21.75
CA GLY A 215 -23.23 19.31 -21.61
C GLY A 215 -23.91 19.05 -20.26
N TRP A 216 -24.22 20.10 -19.49
CA TRP A 216 -24.96 19.98 -18.22
C TRP A 216 -26.47 20.08 -18.44
N PHE A 217 -27.24 19.21 -17.79
CA PHE A 217 -28.70 19.30 -17.80
C PHE A 217 -29.16 20.56 -17.06
N THR A 218 -29.98 21.36 -17.73
CA THR A 218 -30.60 22.58 -17.21
C THR A 218 -32.10 22.37 -17.08
N ARG A 219 -32.68 22.92 -16.01
CA ARG A 219 -34.13 22.89 -15.78
C ARG A 219 -34.61 24.34 -15.84
N ASP A 220 -35.54 24.62 -16.74
CA ASP A 220 -36.21 25.93 -16.82
C ASP A 220 -37.01 26.23 -15.54
#